data_AF-A0A7J9W7S5-F1
#
_entry.id   AF-A0A7J9W7S5-F1
#
_cell.length_a   1.000
_cell.length_b   1.000
_cell.length_c   1.000
_cell.angle_alpha   90.00
_cell.angle_beta   90.00
_cell.angle_gamma   90.00
#
_symmetry.space_group_name_H-M   'P 1'
#
loop_
_entity.id
_entity.type
_entity.pdbx_description
1 polymer ?
#
loop_
_entity_poly.entity_id
_entity_poly.type
_entity_poly.pdbx_seq_one_letter_code
_entity_poly.pdbx_strand_id
1 'polypeptide(L)'
;MPFTPQDTNISRLAERALVQFGGSGGLISPLGGAATVLSGLVLVIVVLFFYLAQGGWLVSSMTRQLLEPRRAQADELLDRLWFTVGAYFRSLFVIALFDATLIGVGLALLGVPLALPLAVLIYLGAFFPYIGATVSGLLAVLVAFADGGLGTALAVLALALGVQALEGNVIEPLVMGKLIRLPAFVVLLAIVVGATLLGVLGAFIAVPVTAAMARAGEYVREQREAPAA
;
A
#
# COMPACT_ATOMS: atom_id res chain seq x y z
N MET A 1 7.42 -58.82 -37.88
CA MET A 1 8.26 -58.14 -36.87
C MET A 1 7.42 -57.05 -36.22
N PRO A 2 7.25 -57.04 -34.89
CA PRO A 2 6.40 -56.08 -34.20
C PRO A 2 7.16 -54.77 -33.95
N PHE A 3 6.47 -53.64 -34.13
CA PHE A 3 6.97 -52.32 -33.74
C PHE A 3 7.01 -52.23 -32.21
N THR A 4 8.21 -52.22 -31.63
CA THR A 4 8.45 -51.83 -30.24
C THR A 4 8.55 -50.31 -30.16
N PRO A 5 7.69 -49.62 -29.39
CA PRO A 5 7.90 -48.21 -29.09
C PRO A 5 9.15 -48.07 -28.23
N GLN A 6 10.23 -47.55 -28.80
CA GLN A 6 11.45 -47.23 -28.07
C GLN A 6 11.19 -46.02 -27.15
N ASP A 7 11.47 -46.21 -25.86
CA ASP A 7 11.32 -45.28 -24.73
C ASP A 7 12.24 -44.03 -24.78
N THR A 8 12.41 -43.39 -25.93
CA THR A 8 13.52 -42.44 -26.14
C THR A 8 13.13 -40.96 -26.16
N ASN A 9 11.97 -40.54 -25.63
CA ASN A 9 11.68 -39.10 -25.59
C ASN A 9 10.81 -38.57 -24.45
N ILE A 10 10.21 -39.39 -23.57
CA ILE A 10 9.37 -38.82 -22.50
C ILE A 10 10.22 -38.21 -21.38
N SER A 11 11.33 -38.87 -21.02
CA SER A 11 12.30 -38.32 -20.06
C SER A 11 12.97 -37.05 -20.56
N ARG A 12 13.29 -36.96 -21.85
CA ARG A 12 13.88 -35.76 -22.47
C ARG A 12 12.86 -34.62 -22.65
N LEU A 13 11.60 -34.94 -22.90
CA LEU A 13 10.52 -33.93 -22.92
C LEU A 13 10.20 -33.45 -21.50
N ALA A 14 10.25 -34.32 -20.50
CA ALA A 14 10.14 -33.95 -19.10
C ALA A 14 11.35 -33.12 -18.65
N GLU A 15 12.57 -33.46 -19.05
CA GLU A 15 13.79 -32.70 -18.76
C GLU A 15 13.78 -31.35 -19.48
N ARG A 16 13.32 -31.28 -20.74
CA ARG A 16 13.14 -30.01 -21.45
C ARG A 16 12.02 -29.17 -20.86
N ALA A 17 10.92 -29.78 -20.40
CA ALA A 17 9.88 -29.07 -19.66
C ALA A 17 10.42 -28.57 -18.32
N LEU A 18 11.14 -29.39 -17.55
CA LEU A 18 11.77 -29.00 -16.29
C LEU A 18 12.88 -27.95 -16.47
N VAL A 19 13.59 -27.95 -17.59
CA VAL A 19 14.57 -26.92 -17.97
C VAL A 19 13.90 -25.70 -18.61
N GLN A 20 12.70 -25.80 -19.15
CA GLN A 20 11.94 -24.64 -19.63
C GLN A 20 11.13 -23.97 -18.52
N PHE A 21 10.65 -24.74 -17.55
CA PHE A 21 10.05 -24.28 -16.29
C PHE A 21 11.11 -23.90 -15.25
N GLY A 22 12.29 -24.53 -15.26
CA GLY A 22 13.43 -24.24 -14.36
C GLY A 22 14.50 -23.32 -14.98
N GLY A 23 14.54 -23.19 -16.30
CA GLY A 23 15.44 -22.32 -17.07
C GLY A 23 14.76 -21.05 -17.56
N SER A 24 13.74 -20.58 -16.84
CA SER A 24 13.48 -19.15 -16.70
C SER A 24 14.68 -18.49 -15.99
N GLY A 25 15.81 -18.40 -16.67
CA GLY A 25 17.02 -17.70 -16.24
C GLY A 25 16.82 -16.18 -16.10
N GLY A 26 15.63 -15.66 -16.42
CA GLY A 26 15.18 -14.32 -16.05
C GLY A 26 14.54 -14.20 -14.65
N LEU A 27 14.25 -15.32 -13.98
CA LEU A 27 13.58 -15.38 -12.67
C LEU A 27 14.52 -15.74 -11.50
N ILE A 28 15.74 -16.21 -11.78
CA ILE A 28 16.70 -16.67 -10.74
C ILE A 28 17.90 -15.74 -10.51
N SER A 29 18.00 -14.61 -11.23
CA SER A 29 18.77 -13.50 -10.67
C SER A 29 17.95 -12.91 -9.53
N PRO A 30 18.51 -12.69 -8.33
CA PRO A 30 17.85 -11.92 -7.28
C PRO A 30 17.28 -10.58 -7.80
N LEU A 31 17.91 -10.02 -8.83
CA LEU A 31 17.47 -8.80 -9.53
C LEU A 31 16.27 -9.04 -10.46
N GLY A 32 16.18 -10.20 -11.12
CA GLY A 32 15.11 -10.55 -12.07
C GLY A 32 13.82 -10.98 -11.40
N GLY A 33 13.92 -11.84 -10.37
CA GLY A 33 12.78 -12.22 -9.53
C GLY A 33 12.18 -11.03 -8.78
N ALA A 34 13.05 -10.18 -8.20
CA ALA A 34 12.63 -8.93 -7.58
C ALA A 34 11.92 -8.02 -8.58
N ALA A 35 12.47 -7.83 -9.79
CA ALA A 35 11.87 -6.99 -10.83
C ALA A 35 10.47 -7.48 -11.26
N THR A 36 10.25 -8.79 -11.39
CA THR A 36 8.94 -9.34 -11.73
C THR A 36 7.91 -9.22 -10.61
N VAL A 37 8.30 -9.49 -9.36
CA VAL A 37 7.43 -9.32 -8.18
C VAL A 37 7.10 -7.85 -8.00
N LEU A 38 8.08 -6.97 -8.20
CA LEU A 38 7.89 -5.53 -8.18
C LEU A 38 6.93 -5.05 -9.25
N SER A 39 7.12 -5.51 -10.49
CA SER A 39 6.24 -5.15 -11.59
C SER A 39 4.80 -5.62 -11.33
N GLY A 40 4.62 -6.83 -10.81
CA GLY A 40 3.30 -7.36 -10.42
C GLY A 40 2.65 -6.57 -9.28
N LEU A 41 3.41 -6.24 -8.23
CA LEU A 41 2.94 -5.41 -7.12
C LEU A 41 2.53 -4.02 -7.58
N VAL A 42 3.36 -3.38 -8.42
CA VAL A 42 3.04 -2.07 -9.01
C VAL A 42 1.76 -2.15 -9.83
N LEU A 43 1.59 -3.19 -10.66
CA LEU A 43 0.38 -3.38 -11.47
C LEU A 43 -0.86 -3.58 -10.59
N VAL A 44 -0.77 -4.42 -9.56
CA VAL A 44 -1.87 -4.63 -8.60
C VAL A 44 -2.22 -3.34 -7.89
N ILE A 45 -1.24 -2.61 -7.40
CA ILE A 45 -1.42 -1.33 -6.69
C ILE A 45 -2.05 -0.28 -7.63
N VAL A 46 -1.60 -0.19 -8.88
CA VAL A 46 -2.16 0.72 -9.89
C VAL A 46 -3.59 0.33 -10.24
N VAL A 47 -3.87 -0.97 -10.45
CA VAL A 47 -5.23 -1.46 -10.72
C VAL A 47 -6.14 -1.23 -9.53
N LEU A 48 -5.67 -1.48 -8.31
CA LEU A 48 -6.42 -1.24 -7.08
C LEU A 48 -6.70 0.26 -6.91
N PHE A 49 -5.70 1.11 -7.17
CA PHE A 49 -5.87 2.56 -7.20
C PHE A 49 -6.92 3.00 -8.22
N PHE A 50 -6.83 2.56 -9.48
CA PHE A 50 -7.81 2.92 -10.51
C PHE A 50 -9.20 2.35 -10.21
N TYR A 51 -9.28 1.15 -9.64
CA TYR A 51 -10.53 0.51 -9.25
C TYR A 51 -11.22 1.27 -8.10
N LEU A 52 -10.47 1.60 -7.04
CA LEU A 52 -10.98 2.41 -5.94
C LEU A 52 -11.25 3.87 -6.36
N ALA A 53 -10.46 4.44 -7.26
CA ALA A 53 -10.66 5.78 -7.80
C ALA A 53 -11.88 5.86 -8.75
N GLN A 54 -12.26 4.75 -9.42
CA GLN A 54 -13.39 4.72 -10.37
C GLN A 54 -14.68 4.08 -9.81
N GLY A 55 -14.67 3.49 -8.61
CA GLY A 55 -15.73 2.58 -8.13
C GLY A 55 -17.08 3.19 -7.70
N GLY A 56 -17.45 4.38 -8.16
CA GLY A 56 -18.80 4.95 -7.90
C GLY A 56 -19.93 4.09 -8.48
N TRP A 57 -19.65 3.27 -9.50
CA TRP A 57 -20.66 2.45 -10.18
C TRP A 57 -21.17 1.25 -9.35
N LEU A 58 -20.31 0.60 -8.56
CA LEU A 58 -20.72 -0.59 -7.79
C LEU A 58 -21.63 -0.24 -6.62
N VAL A 59 -21.42 0.94 -6.04
CA VAL A 59 -22.16 1.46 -4.89
C VAL A 59 -23.57 1.92 -5.29
N SER A 60 -23.68 2.64 -6.42
CA SER A 60 -24.96 2.97 -7.06
C SER A 60 -25.82 1.73 -7.36
N SER A 61 -25.18 0.61 -7.69
CA SER A 61 -25.87 -0.63 -8.02
C SER A 61 -26.40 -1.38 -6.77
N MET A 62 -25.78 -1.19 -5.59
CA MET A 62 -26.25 -1.76 -4.32
C MET A 62 -27.39 -0.94 -3.69
N THR A 63 -27.36 0.40 -3.76
CA THR A 63 -28.48 1.23 -3.27
C THR A 63 -29.74 1.07 -4.10
N ARG A 64 -29.60 0.70 -5.38
CA ARG A 64 -30.75 0.35 -6.24
C ARG A 64 -31.59 -0.82 -5.71
N GLN A 65 -31.01 -1.74 -4.93
CA GLN A 65 -31.69 -2.98 -4.52
C GLN A 65 -32.19 -2.98 -3.05
N LEU A 66 -31.77 -2.04 -2.19
CA LEU A 66 -31.92 -2.22 -0.73
C LEU A 66 -32.59 -1.06 0.05
N LEU A 67 -32.74 0.16 -0.50
CA LEU A 67 -33.21 1.32 0.30
C LEU A 67 -34.25 2.19 -0.41
N GLU A 68 -35.52 1.79 -0.39
CA GLU A 68 -36.64 2.60 -0.92
C GLU A 68 -37.02 3.82 -0.05
N PRO A 69 -37.05 3.77 1.31
CA PRO A 69 -37.57 4.90 2.10
C PRO A 69 -36.58 6.06 2.37
N ARG A 70 -35.27 5.85 2.24
CA ARG A 70 -34.22 6.85 2.59
C ARG A 70 -33.14 7.01 1.51
N ARG A 71 -33.49 6.70 0.26
CA ARG A 71 -32.56 6.59 -0.87
C ARG A 71 -31.65 7.81 -1.05
N ALA A 72 -32.22 9.01 -0.99
CA ALA A 72 -31.46 10.26 -1.15
C ALA A 72 -30.40 10.48 -0.04
N GLN A 73 -30.74 10.16 1.22
CA GLN A 73 -29.80 10.28 2.34
C GLN A 73 -28.71 9.21 2.30
N ALA A 74 -29.04 8.01 1.82
CA ALA A 74 -28.12 6.89 1.69
C ALA A 74 -27.12 7.09 0.54
N ASP A 75 -27.58 7.57 -0.62
CA ASP A 75 -26.71 7.90 -1.75
C ASP A 75 -25.73 9.02 -1.37
N GLU A 76 -26.19 10.08 -0.69
CA GLU A 76 -25.30 11.16 -0.24
C GLU A 76 -24.25 10.69 0.78
N LEU A 77 -24.63 9.84 1.73
CA LEU A 77 -23.69 9.26 2.68
C LEU A 77 -22.65 8.38 1.97
N LEU A 78 -23.07 7.54 1.03
CA LEU A 78 -22.20 6.64 0.32
C LEU A 78 -21.20 7.37 -0.58
N ASP A 79 -21.62 8.43 -1.27
CA ASP A 79 -20.71 9.29 -2.05
C ASP A 79 -19.65 9.95 -1.15
N ARG A 80 -20.05 10.43 0.04
CA ARG A 80 -19.11 11.01 1.03
C ARG A 80 -18.12 9.97 1.55
N LEU A 81 -18.58 8.73 1.81
CA LEU A 81 -17.71 7.63 2.25
C LEU A 81 -16.73 7.24 1.14
N TRP A 82 -17.21 7.14 -0.10
CA TRP A 82 -16.39 6.78 -1.25
C TRP A 82 -15.31 7.83 -1.53
N PHE A 83 -15.68 9.12 -1.48
CA PHE A 83 -14.72 10.21 -1.58
C PHE A 83 -13.68 10.16 -0.47
N THR A 84 -14.07 9.83 0.76
CA THR A 84 -13.15 9.72 1.90
C THR A 84 -12.12 8.60 1.69
N VAL A 85 -12.57 7.43 1.26
CA VAL A 85 -11.68 6.29 0.99
C VAL A 85 -10.75 6.60 -0.19
N GLY A 86 -11.28 7.15 -1.29
CA GLY A 86 -10.48 7.55 -2.45
C GLY A 86 -9.45 8.63 -2.11
N ALA A 87 -9.83 9.63 -1.31
CA ALA A 87 -8.92 10.67 -0.84
C ALA A 87 -7.81 10.10 0.07
N TYR A 88 -8.13 9.14 0.94
CA TYR A 88 -7.14 8.45 1.78
C TYR A 88 -6.09 7.72 0.94
N PHE A 89 -6.52 6.89 -0.01
CA PHE A 89 -5.58 6.19 -0.90
C PHE A 89 -4.73 7.17 -1.72
N ARG A 90 -5.35 8.21 -2.31
CA ARG A 90 -4.61 9.24 -3.04
C ARG A 90 -3.54 9.91 -2.17
N SER A 91 -3.86 10.15 -0.90
CA SER A 91 -2.93 10.73 0.06
C SER A 91 -1.74 9.80 0.32
N LEU A 92 -2.02 8.50 0.51
CA LEU A 92 -1.02 7.47 0.71
C LEU A 92 -0.02 7.39 -0.46
N PHE A 93 -0.52 7.45 -1.70
CA PHE A 93 0.32 7.46 -2.90
C PHE A 93 1.24 8.68 -2.97
N VAL A 94 0.72 9.87 -2.66
CA VAL A 94 1.50 11.12 -2.70
C VAL A 94 2.60 11.10 -1.64
N ILE A 95 2.27 10.66 -0.42
CA ILE A 95 3.24 10.53 0.68
C ILE A 95 4.31 9.49 0.34
N ALA A 96 3.89 8.30 -0.09
CA ALA A 96 4.82 7.23 -0.48
C ALA A 96 5.81 7.68 -1.56
N LEU A 97 5.32 8.44 -2.56
CA LEU A 97 6.17 8.97 -3.63
C LEU A 97 7.17 10.00 -3.09
N PHE A 98 6.73 10.85 -2.18
CA PHE A 98 7.57 11.85 -1.54
C PHE A 98 8.70 11.19 -0.74
N ASP A 99 8.38 10.21 0.10
CA ASP A 99 9.37 9.48 0.92
C ASP A 99 10.35 8.71 0.06
N ALA A 100 9.86 7.95 -0.92
CA ALA A 100 10.70 7.19 -1.84
C ALA A 100 11.64 8.10 -2.64
N THR A 101 11.18 9.29 -3.02
CA THR A 101 12.00 10.26 -3.76
C THR A 101 13.06 10.88 -2.86
N LEU A 102 12.67 11.45 -1.70
CA LEU A 102 13.62 12.13 -0.82
C LEU A 102 14.63 11.17 -0.21
N ILE A 103 14.16 10.04 0.33
CA ILE A 103 15.05 9.05 0.93
C ILE A 103 15.87 8.37 -0.17
N GLY A 104 15.26 8.01 -1.31
CA GLY A 104 15.98 7.41 -2.43
C GLY A 104 17.10 8.30 -2.99
N VAL A 105 16.82 9.58 -3.20
CA VAL A 105 17.84 10.56 -3.63
C VAL A 105 18.90 10.73 -2.54
N GLY A 106 18.51 10.85 -1.27
CA GLY A 106 19.48 10.97 -0.18
C GLY A 106 20.39 9.75 -0.03
N LEU A 107 19.86 8.53 -0.21
CA LEU A 107 20.65 7.30 -0.25
C LEU A 107 21.63 7.30 -1.42
N ALA A 108 21.19 7.73 -2.62
CA ALA A 108 22.04 7.82 -3.79
C ALA A 108 23.18 8.85 -3.61
N LEU A 109 22.88 10.01 -3.01
CA LEU A 109 23.87 11.04 -2.71
C LEU A 109 24.88 10.60 -1.64
N LEU A 110 24.44 9.81 -0.67
CA LEU A 110 25.29 9.21 0.36
C LEU A 110 26.12 8.01 -0.15
N GLY A 111 25.94 7.62 -1.43
CA GLY A 111 26.65 6.51 -2.03
C GLY A 111 26.22 5.13 -1.53
N VAL A 112 25.06 5.03 -0.89
CA VAL A 112 24.57 3.76 -0.35
C VAL A 112 24.18 2.83 -1.49
N PRO A 113 24.71 1.60 -1.55
CA PRO A 113 24.32 0.64 -2.57
C PRO A 113 22.85 0.31 -2.42
N LEU A 114 22.22 -0.10 -3.51
CA LEU A 114 20.79 -0.45 -3.51
C LEU A 114 19.86 0.74 -3.20
N ALA A 115 20.31 1.99 -3.36
CA ALA A 115 19.45 3.18 -3.19
C ALA A 115 18.12 3.07 -3.95
N LEU A 116 18.16 2.61 -5.21
CA LEU A 116 16.96 2.41 -6.03
C LEU A 116 16.05 1.27 -5.50
N PRO A 117 16.55 0.04 -5.27
CA PRO A 117 15.77 -1.01 -4.60
C PRO A 117 15.17 -0.60 -3.25
N LEU A 118 15.92 0.15 -2.42
CA LEU A 118 15.44 0.63 -1.12
C LEU A 118 14.37 1.71 -1.26
N ALA A 119 14.53 2.66 -2.19
CA ALA A 119 13.52 3.67 -2.48
C ALA A 119 12.19 3.02 -2.91
N VAL A 120 12.29 2.00 -3.75
CA VAL A 120 11.16 1.19 -4.19
C VAL A 120 10.53 0.42 -3.01
N LEU A 121 11.34 -0.15 -2.12
CA LEU A 121 10.86 -0.81 -0.91
C LEU A 121 10.18 0.18 0.06
N ILE A 122 10.66 1.41 0.16
CA ILE A 122 10.05 2.48 0.95
C ILE A 122 8.69 2.85 0.36
N TYR A 123 8.62 3.05 -0.97
CA TYR A 123 7.37 3.32 -1.69
C TYR A 123 6.32 2.22 -1.44
N LEU A 124 6.72 0.96 -1.59
CA LEU A 124 5.83 -0.17 -1.36
C LEU A 124 5.50 -0.37 0.13
N GLY A 125 6.45 -0.09 1.01
CA GLY A 125 6.28 -0.16 2.45
C GLY A 125 5.21 0.81 2.92
N ALA A 126 5.21 2.04 2.39
CA ALA A 126 4.27 3.10 2.77
C ALA A 126 2.79 2.71 2.65
N PHE A 127 2.44 1.71 1.84
CA PHE A 127 1.07 1.18 1.79
C PHE A 127 0.61 0.56 3.11
N PHE A 128 1.54 0.09 3.95
CA PHE A 128 1.26 -0.43 5.29
C PHE A 128 1.62 0.66 6.32
N PRO A 129 0.64 1.45 6.80
CA PRO A 129 0.91 2.54 7.72
C PRO A 129 1.60 2.03 8.98
N TYR A 130 2.52 2.83 9.53
CA TYR A 130 3.36 2.55 10.71
C TYR A 130 4.42 1.45 10.50
N ILE A 131 4.06 0.31 9.92
CA ILE A 131 4.97 -0.82 9.73
C ILE A 131 5.95 -0.54 8.57
N GLY A 132 5.42 -0.01 7.46
CA GLY A 132 6.17 0.26 6.24
C GLY A 132 7.36 1.18 6.42
N ALA A 133 7.12 2.37 6.96
CA ALA A 133 8.17 3.36 7.22
C ALA A 133 9.22 2.82 8.19
N THR A 134 8.80 2.15 9.26
CA THR A 134 9.70 1.60 10.28
C THR A 134 10.59 0.50 9.69
N VAL A 135 10.00 -0.48 9.00
CA VAL A 135 10.74 -1.62 8.45
C VAL A 135 11.63 -1.19 7.29
N SER A 136 11.11 -0.43 6.32
CA SER A 136 11.88 0.01 5.17
C SER A 136 12.97 1.00 5.56
N GLY A 137 12.71 1.91 6.50
CA GLY A 137 13.71 2.82 7.06
C GLY A 137 14.81 2.10 7.84
N LEU A 138 14.44 1.11 8.68
CA LEU A 138 15.42 0.28 9.38
C LEU A 138 16.30 -0.49 8.39
N LEU A 139 15.71 -1.10 7.36
CA LEU A 139 16.46 -1.81 6.33
C LEU A 139 17.44 -0.89 5.59
N ALA A 140 17.03 0.34 5.26
CA ALA A 140 17.92 1.31 4.65
C ALA A 140 19.13 1.66 5.54
N VAL A 141 18.91 1.85 6.84
CA VAL A 141 19.98 2.11 7.82
C VAL A 141 20.91 0.90 7.96
N LEU A 142 20.37 -0.31 8.01
CA LEU A 142 21.15 -1.55 8.11
C LEU A 142 22.02 -1.79 6.87
N VAL A 143 21.47 -1.55 5.67
CA VAL A 143 22.23 -1.65 4.42
C VAL A 143 23.35 -0.61 4.37
N ALA A 144 23.06 0.63 4.77
CA ALA A 144 24.06 1.69 4.86
C ALA A 144 25.17 1.38 5.88
N PHE A 145 24.81 0.73 7.00
CA PHE A 145 25.78 0.26 7.98
C PHE A 145 26.69 -0.84 7.43
N ALA A 146 26.10 -1.81 6.71
CA ALA A 146 26.83 -2.93 6.16
C ALA A 146 27.88 -2.52 5.11
N ASP A 147 27.58 -1.50 4.30
CA ASP A 147 28.46 -1.07 3.21
C ASP A 147 29.36 0.12 3.59
N GLY A 148 28.78 1.16 4.21
CA GLY A 148 29.45 2.43 4.50
C GLY A 148 29.82 2.63 5.97
N GLY A 149 29.61 1.63 6.84
CA GLY A 149 29.92 1.68 8.26
C GLY A 149 29.04 2.62 9.08
N LEU A 150 29.44 2.87 10.33
CA LEU A 150 28.63 3.61 11.31
C LEU A 150 28.33 5.05 10.89
N GLY A 151 29.29 5.75 10.27
CA GLY A 151 29.10 7.14 9.83
C GLY A 151 27.99 7.27 8.79
N THR A 152 28.00 6.40 7.78
CA THR A 152 26.98 6.39 6.72
C THR A 152 25.62 5.96 7.26
N ALA A 153 25.57 4.98 8.16
CA ALA A 153 24.34 4.56 8.82
C ALA A 153 23.68 5.68 9.62
N LEU A 154 24.48 6.46 10.38
CA LEU A 154 23.97 7.61 11.13
C LEU A 154 23.50 8.74 10.21
N ALA A 155 24.18 8.97 9.08
CA ALA A 155 23.74 9.94 8.08
C ALA A 155 22.40 9.53 7.45
N VAL A 156 22.22 8.26 7.11
CA VAL A 156 20.95 7.72 6.60
C VAL A 156 19.84 7.78 7.64
N LEU A 157 20.16 7.48 8.91
CA LEU A 157 19.20 7.62 10.00
C LEU A 157 18.77 9.09 10.16
N ALA A 158 19.71 10.03 10.14
CA ALA A 158 19.41 11.45 10.22
C ALA A 158 18.57 11.93 9.03
N LEU A 159 18.87 11.45 7.82
CA LEU A 159 18.07 11.70 6.63
C LEU A 159 16.63 11.19 6.82
N ALA A 160 16.45 9.93 7.22
CA ALA A 160 15.14 9.32 7.41
C ALA A 160 14.31 10.08 8.47
N LEU A 161 14.93 10.42 9.60
CA LEU A 161 14.27 11.23 10.65
C LEU A 161 13.92 12.63 10.15
N GLY A 162 14.77 13.26 9.34
CA GLY A 162 14.51 14.55 8.73
C GLY A 162 13.34 14.51 7.75
N VAL A 163 13.27 13.47 6.91
CA VAL A 163 12.13 13.24 6.01
C VAL A 163 10.86 12.99 6.80
N GLN A 164 10.88 12.15 7.83
CA GLN A 164 9.72 11.86 8.67
C GLN A 164 9.22 13.11 9.41
N ALA A 165 10.13 13.96 9.87
CA ALA A 165 9.76 15.24 10.47
C ALA A 165 9.12 16.18 9.43
N LEU A 166 9.64 16.24 8.21
CA LEU A 166 9.05 17.02 7.14
C LEU A 166 7.67 16.48 6.74
N GLU A 167 7.54 15.16 6.66
CA GLU A 167 6.29 14.46 6.39
C GLU A 167 5.22 14.86 7.40
N GLY A 168 5.47 14.63 8.70
CA GLY A 168 4.49 14.90 9.76
C GLY A 168 4.17 16.38 9.97
N ASN A 169 5.12 17.29 9.73
CA ASN A 169 4.90 18.73 9.98
C ASN A 169 4.35 19.50 8.77
N VAL A 170 4.59 19.03 7.54
CA VAL A 170 4.28 19.79 6.32
C VAL A 170 3.45 18.97 5.36
N ILE A 171 3.90 17.76 5.02
CA ILE A 171 3.27 16.96 3.96
C ILE A 171 1.94 16.38 4.42
N GLU A 172 1.88 15.76 5.60
CA GLU A 172 0.64 15.22 6.17
C GLU A 172 -0.47 16.30 6.23
N PRO A 173 -0.25 17.50 6.81
CA PRO A 173 -1.27 18.55 6.80
C PRO A 173 -1.71 19.01 5.40
N LEU A 174 -0.78 19.08 4.44
CA LEU A 174 -1.06 19.51 3.08
C LEU A 174 -1.84 18.46 2.28
N VAL A 175 -1.50 17.18 2.47
CA VAL A 175 -2.02 16.07 1.67
C VAL A 175 -3.32 15.52 2.26
N MET A 176 -3.37 15.28 3.57
CA MET A 176 -4.58 14.78 4.24
C MET A 176 -5.59 15.89 4.56
N GLY A 177 -5.21 17.17 4.61
CA GLY A 177 -6.12 18.27 4.96
C GLY A 177 -6.83 18.09 6.30
N LYS A 178 -7.90 18.89 6.55
CA LYS A 178 -8.74 18.81 7.76
C LYS A 178 -9.64 17.56 7.78
N LEU A 179 -9.11 16.38 7.46
CA LEU A 179 -9.80 15.14 7.82
C LEU A 179 -9.89 15.07 9.36
N ILE A 180 -11.04 14.60 9.85
CA ILE A 180 -11.36 14.47 11.26
C ILE A 180 -10.14 13.89 11.99
N ARG A 181 -9.64 14.61 12.98
CA ARG A 181 -8.53 14.14 13.83
C ARG A 181 -9.04 12.97 14.65
N LEU A 182 -9.00 11.77 14.07
CA LEU A 182 -9.23 10.54 14.80
C LEU A 182 -8.15 10.43 15.88
N PRO A 183 -8.53 10.25 17.16
CA PRO A 183 -7.55 9.99 18.20
C PRO A 183 -6.75 8.74 17.80
N ALA A 184 -5.41 8.80 17.86
CA ALA A 184 -4.51 7.72 17.43
C ALA A 184 -4.88 6.35 18.07
N PHE A 185 -5.41 6.38 19.30
CA PHE A 185 -5.91 5.20 20.00
C PHE A 185 -7.04 4.47 19.23
N VAL A 186 -7.96 5.20 18.59
CA VAL A 186 -9.08 4.62 17.83
C VAL A 186 -8.57 3.90 16.59
N VAL A 187 -7.59 4.49 15.90
CA VAL A 187 -6.93 3.89 14.73
C VAL A 187 -6.18 2.62 15.14
N LEU A 188 -5.43 2.67 16.24
CA LEU A 188 -4.74 1.50 16.82
C LEU A 188 -5.72 0.38 17.17
N LEU A 189 -6.81 0.70 17.86
CA LEU A 189 -7.83 -0.29 18.23
C LEU A 189 -8.45 -0.92 16.99
N ALA A 190 -8.77 -0.11 15.98
CA ALA A 190 -9.31 -0.61 14.72
C ALA A 190 -8.33 -1.52 14.00
N ILE A 191 -7.03 -1.19 13.97
CA ILE A 191 -5.99 -2.06 13.39
C ILE A 191 -5.95 -3.39 14.14
N VAL A 192 -5.98 -3.38 15.47
CA VAL A 192 -5.99 -4.61 16.29
C VAL A 192 -7.23 -5.45 16.01
N VAL A 193 -8.42 -4.85 15.98
CA VAL A 193 -9.68 -5.54 15.68
C VAL A 193 -9.69 -6.07 14.24
N GLY A 194 -9.23 -5.29 13.27
CA GLY A 194 -9.09 -5.74 11.89
C GLY A 194 -8.10 -6.90 11.78
N ALA A 195 -6.97 -6.80 12.46
CA ALA A 195 -5.94 -7.83 12.50
C ALA A 195 -6.46 -9.15 13.08
N THR A 196 -7.27 -9.10 14.14
CA THR A 196 -7.83 -10.32 14.74
C THR A 196 -8.91 -10.97 13.87
N LEU A 197 -9.69 -10.18 13.12
CA LEU A 197 -10.77 -10.69 12.29
C LEU A 197 -10.30 -11.26 10.94
N LEU A 198 -9.43 -10.53 10.23
CA LEU A 198 -9.04 -10.84 8.85
C LEU A 198 -7.51 -10.90 8.67
N GLY A 199 -6.73 -10.90 9.76
CA GLY A 199 -5.27 -10.91 9.71
C GLY A 199 -4.71 -9.60 9.13
N VAL A 200 -3.59 -9.71 8.42
CA VAL A 200 -2.89 -8.56 7.79
C VAL A 200 -3.82 -7.75 6.88
N LEU A 201 -4.72 -8.40 6.17
CA LEU A 201 -5.70 -7.72 5.30
C LEU A 201 -6.68 -6.86 6.11
N GLY A 202 -7.14 -7.34 7.26
CA GLY A 202 -8.02 -6.56 8.14
C GLY A 202 -7.30 -5.38 8.79
N ALA A 203 -6.03 -5.55 9.15
CA ALA A 203 -5.19 -4.46 9.66
C ALA A 203 -5.02 -3.32 8.63
N PHE A 204 -4.82 -3.68 7.35
CA PHE A 204 -4.69 -2.72 6.26
C PHE A 204 -5.98 -1.93 6.00
N ILE A 205 -7.13 -2.60 5.99
CA ILE A 205 -8.43 -1.99 5.68
C ILE A 205 -9.04 -1.27 6.91
N ALA A 206 -8.55 -1.54 8.12
CA ALA A 206 -9.06 -0.94 9.35
C ALA A 206 -9.06 0.58 9.36
N VAL A 207 -7.98 1.22 8.87
CA VAL A 207 -7.84 2.68 8.87
C VAL A 207 -8.88 3.37 7.99
N PRO A 208 -9.04 3.04 6.68
CA PRO A 208 -10.05 3.67 5.85
C PRO A 208 -11.48 3.38 6.32
N VAL A 209 -11.75 2.17 6.84
CA VAL A 209 -13.08 1.84 7.39
C VAL A 209 -13.40 2.69 8.62
N THR A 210 -12.43 2.89 9.50
CA THR A 210 -12.61 3.72 10.70
C THR A 210 -12.84 5.18 10.34
N ALA A 211 -12.11 5.71 9.37
CA ALA A 211 -12.31 7.06 8.83
C ALA A 211 -13.72 7.21 8.23
N ALA A 212 -14.17 6.21 7.46
CA ALA A 212 -15.50 6.17 6.89
C ALA A 212 -16.59 6.15 7.99
N MET A 213 -16.43 5.30 9.01
CA MET A 213 -17.37 5.22 10.15
C MET A 213 -17.45 6.53 10.93
N ALA A 214 -16.32 7.20 11.17
CA ALA A 214 -16.29 8.48 11.86
C ALA A 214 -17.02 9.58 11.06
N ARG A 215 -16.81 9.63 9.75
CA ARG A 215 -17.54 10.53 8.85
C ARG A 215 -19.04 10.26 8.84
N ALA A 216 -19.45 9.00 8.87
CA ALA A 216 -20.86 8.63 8.97
C ALA A 216 -21.49 9.09 10.30
N GLY A 217 -20.75 8.96 11.41
CA GLY A 217 -21.20 9.44 12.72
C GLY A 217 -21.39 10.96 12.78
N GLU A 218 -20.50 11.72 12.15
CA GLU A 218 -20.65 13.18 12.02
C GLU A 218 -21.87 13.56 11.18
N TYR A 219 -22.09 12.91 10.03
CA TYR A 219 -23.26 13.18 9.20
C TYR A 219 -24.59 12.94 9.95
N VAL A 220 -24.67 11.87 10.74
CA VAL A 220 -25.86 11.58 11.57
C VAL A 220 -26.05 12.62 12.67
N ARG A 221 -24.96 13.17 13.22
CA ARG A 221 -25.03 14.26 14.20
C ARG A 221 -25.49 15.58 13.56
N GLU A 222 -24.94 15.93 12.40
CA GLU A 222 -25.35 17.10 11.61
C GLU A 222 -26.85 17.06 11.29
N GLN A 223 -27.39 15.89 10.91
CA GLN A 223 -28.83 15.73 10.66
C GLN A 223 -29.70 15.80 11.93
N ARG A 224 -29.16 15.47 13.11
CA ARG A 224 -29.88 15.60 14.38
C ARG A 224 -29.91 17.05 14.89
N GLU A 225 -28.91 17.85 14.53
CA GLU A 225 -28.78 19.25 14.93
C GLU A 225 -29.44 20.21 13.93
N ALA A 226 -29.73 19.77 12.71
CA ALA A 226 -30.57 20.51 11.77
C ALA A 226 -32.00 20.64 12.35
N PRO A 227 -32.49 21.86 12.66
CA PRO A 227 -33.82 22.03 13.22
C PRO A 227 -34.86 21.47 12.24
N ALA A 228 -35.80 20.68 12.78
CA ALA A 228 -36.95 20.18 12.04
C ALA A 228 -37.65 21.36 11.36
N ALA A 229 -37.51 21.47 10.04
CA ALA A 229 -38.23 22.40 9.20
C ALA A 229 -39.61 21.84 8.85
#